data_AF-A0A1Q5IS67-F1
#
_entry.id   AF-A0A1Q5IS67-F1
#
_cell.length_a   1.000
_cell.length_b   1.000
_cell.length_c   1.000
_cell.angle_alpha   90.00
_cell.angle_beta   90.00
_cell.angle_gamma   90.00
#
_symmetry.space_group_name_H-M   'P 1'
#
loop_
_entity.id
_entity.type
_entity.pdbx_description
1 polymer ?
#
loop_
_entity_poly.entity_id
_entity_poly.type
_entity_poly.pdbx_seq_one_letter_code
_entity_poly.pdbx_strand_id
1 'polypeptide(L)'
;MSQPVPPPSGNPFADGGTPSPYAAAPPPAPVRNNLGLGLLAGVVAAAFGALVLGYLMRAMAEEDGSYTQLGILALGVGALVGLALGKVGGSHPALPFAGVLIALLGVFAGQLLGFAMMISWWAELATPYRAPTTTEMLTTHFSDLFTAWKAELGAMDLLFYGIAGYEGFAITKKVSA
;
A
#
# COMPACT_ATOMS: atom_id res chain seq x y z
N MET A 1 29.07 14.40 79.36
CA MET A 1 29.52 15.09 78.13
C MET A 1 28.47 14.82 77.06
N SER A 2 27.63 15.80 76.77
CA SER A 2 26.51 15.65 75.82
C SER A 2 27.02 15.91 74.41
N GLN A 3 27.08 14.88 73.55
CA GLN A 3 27.41 15.08 72.14
C GLN A 3 26.23 15.74 71.40
N PRO A 4 26.47 16.69 70.48
CA PRO A 4 25.40 17.25 69.66
C PRO A 4 25.00 16.25 68.58
N VAL A 5 23.69 15.96 68.49
CA VAL A 5 23.11 15.18 67.39
C VAL A 5 23.11 16.07 66.13
N PRO A 6 23.62 15.59 64.97
CA PRO A 6 23.59 16.36 63.73
C PRO A 6 22.15 16.59 63.24
N PRO A 7 21.85 17.74 62.60
CA PRO A 7 20.52 18.00 62.07
C PRO A 7 20.16 17.01 60.95
N PRO A 8 18.88 16.61 60.82
CA PRO A 8 18.44 15.70 59.77
C PRO A 8 18.77 16.27 58.40
N SER A 9 19.51 15.51 57.58
CA SER A 9 19.75 15.89 56.19
C SER A 9 18.42 15.88 55.46
N GLY A 10 17.99 17.02 54.90
CA GLY A 10 16.83 17.12 54.01
C GLY A 10 16.99 16.40 52.66
N ASN A 11 17.90 15.44 52.59
CA ASN A 11 18.17 14.63 51.41
C ASN A 11 17.44 13.29 51.55
N PRO A 12 16.32 13.06 50.82
CA PRO A 12 15.49 11.85 50.95
C PRO A 12 16.19 10.56 50.51
N PHE A 13 17.42 10.66 49.98
CA PHE A 13 18.25 9.53 49.57
C PHE A 13 19.30 9.13 50.63
N ALA A 14 19.41 9.86 51.74
CA ALA A 14 20.41 9.60 52.78
C ALA A 14 20.04 8.40 53.68
N ASP A 15 18.75 8.05 53.78
CA ASP A 15 18.23 7.03 54.70
C ASP A 15 18.09 5.63 54.08
N GLY A 16 18.89 5.28 53.07
CA GLY A 16 18.95 3.90 52.56
C GLY A 16 17.62 3.36 52.02
N GLY A 17 16.79 4.24 51.45
CA GLY A 17 15.51 3.87 50.84
C GLY A 17 15.71 2.78 49.80
N THR A 18 15.19 1.59 50.08
CA THR A 18 15.14 0.49 49.13
C THR A 18 14.39 0.96 47.87
N PRO A 19 14.88 0.65 46.65
CA PRO A 19 14.18 1.04 45.44
C PRO A 19 12.76 0.47 45.48
N SER A 20 11.76 1.35 45.42
CA SER A 20 10.36 0.95 45.28
C SER A 20 10.27 -0.07 44.14
N PRO A 21 9.61 -1.23 44.33
CA PRO A 21 9.50 -2.21 43.26
C PRO A 21 8.80 -1.55 42.09
N TYR A 22 9.53 -1.38 40.98
CA TYR A 22 8.95 -0.91 39.73
C TYR A 22 7.74 -1.79 39.40
N ALA A 23 6.61 -1.17 39.07
CA ALA A 23 5.45 -1.91 38.59
C ALA A 23 5.89 -2.80 37.43
N ALA A 24 5.58 -4.10 37.51
CA ALA A 24 5.93 -5.05 36.46
C ALA A 24 5.40 -4.53 35.11
N ALA A 25 6.28 -4.48 34.11
CA ALA A 25 5.90 -4.05 32.77
C ALA A 25 4.73 -4.92 32.26
N PRO A 26 3.71 -4.34 31.61
CA PRO A 26 2.62 -5.12 31.03
C PRO A 26 3.15 -6.20 30.09
N PRO A 27 2.53 -7.39 30.04
CA PRO A 27 2.94 -8.43 29.11
C PRO A 27 2.91 -7.93 27.66
N PRO A 28 3.86 -8.34 26.80
CA PRO A 28 3.88 -7.97 25.39
C PRO A 28 2.54 -8.29 24.73
N ALA A 29 2.05 -7.39 23.89
CA ALA A 29 0.80 -7.61 23.16
C ALA A 29 0.89 -8.87 22.28
N PRO A 30 -0.20 -9.63 22.10
CA PRO A 30 -0.21 -10.81 21.24
C PRO A 30 0.20 -10.46 19.81
N VAL A 31 1.32 -11.03 19.35
CA VAL A 31 1.83 -10.85 17.99
C VAL A 31 1.01 -11.73 17.05
N ARG A 32 0.23 -11.10 16.16
CA ARG A 32 -0.44 -11.83 15.06
C ARG A 32 0.62 -12.15 14.01
N ASN A 33 0.66 -13.37 13.50
CA ASN A 33 1.64 -13.79 12.50
C ASN A 33 0.99 -14.71 11.47
N ASN A 34 0.29 -14.13 10.49
CA ASN A 34 -0.51 -14.85 9.52
C ASN A 34 -0.11 -14.46 8.08
N LEU A 35 1.07 -14.91 7.65
CA LEU A 35 1.61 -14.58 6.33
C LEU A 35 0.61 -14.85 5.18
N GLY A 36 0.03 -16.04 5.13
CA GLY A 36 -0.88 -16.43 4.04
C GLY A 36 -2.14 -15.59 3.95
N LEU A 37 -2.77 -15.29 5.09
CA LEU A 37 -3.95 -14.42 5.14
C LEU A 37 -3.60 -12.98 4.79
N GLY A 38 -2.43 -12.49 5.23
CA GLY A 38 -1.93 -11.18 4.85
C GLY A 38 -1.74 -11.05 3.34
N LEU A 39 -1.06 -12.01 2.72
CA LEU A 39 -0.85 -12.03 1.26
C LEU A 39 -2.18 -12.05 0.49
N LEU A 40 -3.12 -12.90 0.91
CA LEU A 40 -4.45 -12.96 0.30
C LEU A 40 -5.18 -11.61 0.41
N ALA A 41 -5.18 -11.01 1.60
CA ALA A 41 -5.79 -9.70 1.81
C ALA A 41 -5.14 -8.61 0.94
N GLY A 42 -3.80 -8.63 0.83
CA GLY A 42 -3.05 -7.74 -0.05
C GLY A 42 -3.42 -7.91 -1.53
N VAL A 43 -3.51 -9.14 -2.03
CA VAL A 43 -3.89 -9.42 -3.42
C VAL A 43 -5.32 -8.98 -3.70
N VAL A 44 -6.25 -9.23 -2.78
CA VAL A 44 -7.65 -8.76 -2.90
C VAL A 44 -7.69 -7.23 -2.93
N ALA A 45 -6.97 -6.57 -2.02
CA ALA A 45 -6.84 -5.11 -2.00
C ALA A 45 -6.25 -4.56 -3.30
N ALA A 46 -5.23 -5.21 -3.86
CA ALA A 46 -4.63 -4.84 -5.14
C ALA A 46 -5.62 -5.01 -6.30
N ALA A 47 -6.40 -6.09 -6.31
CA ALA A 47 -7.44 -6.30 -7.32
C ALA A 47 -8.52 -5.21 -7.25
N PHE A 48 -9.00 -4.87 -6.04
CA PHE A 48 -9.93 -3.76 -5.86
C PHE A 48 -9.32 -2.42 -6.29
N GLY A 49 -8.08 -2.15 -5.90
CA GLY A 49 -7.34 -0.96 -6.32
C GLY A 49 -7.19 -0.86 -7.83
N ALA A 50 -6.85 -1.97 -8.50
CA ALA A 50 -6.74 -2.07 -9.95
C ALA A 50 -8.07 -1.80 -10.65
N LEU A 51 -9.17 -2.36 -10.15
CA LEU A 51 -10.51 -2.11 -10.69
C LEU A 51 -10.90 -0.63 -10.60
N VAL A 52 -10.70 -0.02 -9.41
CA VAL A 52 -11.00 1.40 -9.20
C VAL A 52 -10.13 2.27 -10.10
N LEU A 53 -8.82 2.02 -10.13
CA LEU A 53 -7.86 2.78 -10.92
C LEU A 53 -8.15 2.67 -12.43
N GLY A 54 -8.42 1.45 -12.95
CA GLY A 54 -8.78 1.23 -14.35
C GLY A 54 -10.10 1.90 -14.74
N TYR A 55 -11.13 1.80 -13.89
CA TYR A 55 -12.40 2.47 -14.14
C TYR A 55 -12.29 3.99 -14.12
N LEU A 56 -11.53 4.54 -13.16
CA LEU A 56 -11.31 5.99 -13.09
C LEU A 56 -10.49 6.49 -14.28
N MET A 57 -9.49 5.75 -14.75
CA MET A 57 -8.80 6.08 -16.00
C MET A 57 -9.74 6.19 -17.18
N ARG A 58 -10.69 5.26 -17.32
CA ARG A 58 -11.70 5.33 -18.37
C ARG A 58 -12.63 6.53 -18.17
N ALA A 59 -13.12 6.74 -16.95
CA ALA A 59 -14.11 7.78 -16.65
C ALA A 59 -13.54 9.20 -16.75
N MET A 60 -12.25 9.37 -16.45
CA MET A 60 -11.52 10.64 -16.48
C MET A 60 -10.75 10.85 -17.79
N ALA A 61 -10.89 9.95 -18.76
CA ALA A 61 -10.35 10.13 -20.09
C ALA A 61 -11.11 11.26 -20.80
N GLU A 62 -10.45 12.39 -21.04
CA GLU A 62 -10.98 13.42 -21.93
C GLU A 62 -10.90 12.98 -23.41
N GLU A 63 -11.67 13.61 -24.30
CA GLU A 63 -11.68 13.30 -25.75
C GLU A 63 -10.29 13.41 -26.40
N ASP A 64 -9.39 14.21 -25.82
CA ASP A 64 -8.01 14.40 -26.27
C ASP A 64 -7.03 13.32 -25.74
N GLY A 65 -7.50 12.35 -24.95
CA GLY A 65 -6.66 11.29 -24.39
C GLY A 65 -5.77 11.71 -23.21
N SER A 66 -5.95 12.92 -22.67
CA SER A 66 -5.23 13.37 -21.48
C SER A 66 -5.91 12.88 -20.20
N TYR A 67 -5.12 12.35 -19.25
CA TYR A 67 -5.61 11.93 -17.94
C TYR A 67 -5.10 12.86 -16.86
N THR A 68 -6.02 13.46 -16.14
CA THR A 68 -5.70 14.30 -15.00
C THR A 68 -5.77 13.42 -13.75
N GLN A 69 -4.60 13.12 -13.14
CA GLN A 69 -4.42 12.47 -11.81
C GLN A 69 -4.24 10.94 -11.71
N LEU A 70 -3.31 10.34 -12.47
CA LEU A 70 -2.84 8.97 -12.17
C LEU A 70 -2.12 8.86 -10.81
N GLY A 71 -1.40 9.91 -10.41
CA GLY A 71 -0.54 9.90 -9.24
C GLY A 71 -1.28 9.61 -7.94
N ILE A 72 -2.34 10.37 -7.63
CA ILE A 72 -3.09 10.23 -6.37
C ILE A 72 -3.70 8.83 -6.24
N LEU A 73 -4.14 8.23 -7.36
CA LEU A 73 -4.70 6.89 -7.36
C LEU A 73 -3.65 5.82 -7.12
N ALA A 74 -2.45 5.96 -7.70
CA ALA A 74 -1.35 5.03 -7.45
C ALA A 74 -0.95 5.01 -5.96
N LEU A 75 -0.91 6.18 -5.31
CA LEU A 75 -0.74 6.28 -3.86
C LEU A 75 -1.87 5.54 -3.11
N GLY A 76 -3.12 5.81 -3.48
CA GLY A 76 -4.28 5.13 -2.89
C GLY A 76 -4.22 3.60 -2.97
N VAL A 77 -3.76 3.05 -4.11
CA VAL A 77 -3.58 1.60 -4.29
C VAL A 77 -2.47 1.08 -3.38
N GLY A 78 -1.30 1.75 -3.33
CA GLY A 78 -0.20 1.37 -2.46
C GLY A 78 -0.59 1.36 -0.97
N ALA A 79 -1.29 2.41 -0.55
CA ALA A 79 -1.80 2.53 0.81
C ALA A 79 -2.85 1.47 1.17
N LEU A 80 -3.80 1.20 0.28
CA LEU A 80 -4.83 0.18 0.47
C LEU A 80 -4.21 -1.21 0.62
N VAL A 81 -3.27 -1.56 -0.26
CA VAL A 81 -2.52 -2.82 -0.22
C VAL A 81 -1.73 -2.94 1.08
N GLY A 82 -0.99 -1.89 1.45
CA GLY A 82 -0.17 -1.91 2.66
C GLY A 82 -1.00 -2.04 3.94
N LEU A 83 -2.16 -1.37 3.99
CA LEU A 83 -3.09 -1.47 5.11
C LEU A 83 -3.68 -2.88 5.23
N ALA A 84 -4.08 -3.49 4.11
CA ALA A 84 -4.63 -4.85 4.10
C ALA A 84 -3.59 -5.88 4.56
N LEU A 85 -2.36 -5.80 4.03
CA LEU A 85 -1.25 -6.68 4.40
C LEU A 85 -0.89 -6.56 5.88
N GLY A 86 -0.67 -5.33 6.37
CA GLY A 86 -0.28 -5.11 7.76
C GLY A 86 -1.37 -5.54 8.75
N LYS A 87 -2.63 -5.18 8.47
CA LYS A 87 -3.74 -5.43 9.40
C LYS A 87 -4.11 -6.90 9.52
N VAL A 88 -4.04 -7.65 8.42
CA VAL A 88 -4.41 -9.08 8.38
C VAL A 88 -3.20 -9.98 8.62
N GLY A 89 -2.05 -9.63 8.05
CA GLY A 89 -0.84 -10.44 8.09
C GLY A 89 -0.06 -10.37 9.41
N GLY A 90 -0.18 -9.27 10.15
CA GLY A 90 0.54 -9.08 11.42
C GLY A 90 2.05 -8.93 11.22
N SER A 91 2.85 -9.25 12.24
CA SER A 91 4.27 -8.83 12.35
C SER A 91 5.27 -9.68 11.56
N HIS A 92 4.86 -10.29 10.46
CA HIS A 92 5.76 -11.13 9.66
C HIS A 92 6.76 -10.28 8.84
N PRO A 93 8.08 -10.52 8.93
CA PRO A 93 9.11 -9.64 8.35
C PRO A 93 9.09 -9.58 6.81
N ALA A 94 8.53 -10.59 6.14
CA ALA A 94 8.39 -10.60 4.68
C ALA A 94 7.23 -9.74 4.15
N LEU A 95 6.23 -9.40 4.97
CA LEU A 95 5.02 -8.71 4.50
C LEU A 95 5.29 -7.33 3.91
N PRO A 96 6.17 -6.48 4.50
CA PRO A 96 6.47 -5.18 3.89
C PRO A 96 7.05 -5.30 2.48
N PHE A 97 7.90 -6.29 2.23
CA PHE A 97 8.48 -6.53 0.89
C PHE A 97 7.45 -7.07 -0.09
N ALA A 98 6.57 -7.98 0.37
CA ALA A 98 5.43 -8.41 -0.43
C ALA A 98 4.50 -7.24 -0.78
N GLY A 99 4.34 -6.26 0.13
CA GLY A 99 3.58 -5.04 -0.09
C GLY A 99 4.09 -4.20 -1.25
N VAL A 100 5.42 -4.11 -1.44
CA VAL A 100 6.00 -3.44 -2.61
C VAL A 100 5.54 -4.14 -3.89
N LEU A 101 5.77 -5.45 -3.99
CA LEU A 101 5.47 -6.21 -5.21
C LEU A 101 3.97 -6.19 -5.53
N ILE A 102 3.12 -6.40 -4.53
CA ILE A 102 1.67 -6.42 -4.69
C ILE A 102 1.12 -5.03 -5.06
N ALA A 103 1.65 -3.95 -4.47
CA ALA A 103 1.25 -2.60 -4.83
C ALA A 103 1.63 -2.25 -6.28
N LEU A 104 2.87 -2.55 -6.70
CA LEU A 104 3.32 -2.33 -8.06
C LEU A 104 2.49 -3.12 -9.07
N LEU A 105 2.22 -4.40 -8.78
CA LEU A 105 1.36 -5.24 -9.63
C LEU A 105 -0.09 -4.74 -9.67
N GLY A 106 -0.61 -4.21 -8.56
CA GLY A 106 -1.95 -3.61 -8.50
C GLY A 106 -2.07 -2.37 -9.39
N VAL A 107 -1.11 -1.45 -9.32
CA VAL A 107 -1.07 -0.26 -10.18
C VAL A 107 -0.94 -0.67 -11.66
N PHE A 108 -0.03 -1.60 -11.96
CA PHE A 108 0.16 -2.13 -13.31
C PHE A 108 -1.08 -2.80 -13.88
N ALA A 109 -1.73 -3.68 -13.11
CA ALA A 109 -2.97 -4.32 -13.51
C ALA A 109 -4.09 -3.29 -13.74
N GLY A 110 -4.18 -2.26 -12.90
CA GLY A 110 -5.17 -1.19 -13.07
C GLY A 110 -4.93 -0.36 -14.34
N GLN A 111 -3.67 -0.05 -14.67
CA GLN A 111 -3.31 0.64 -15.92
C GLN A 111 -3.66 -0.17 -17.14
N LEU A 112 -3.31 -1.45 -17.18
CA LEU A 112 -3.70 -2.32 -18.29
C LEU A 112 -5.22 -2.44 -18.45
N LEU A 113 -5.94 -2.54 -17.34
CA LEU A 113 -7.40 -2.55 -17.36
C LEU A 113 -7.98 -1.23 -17.89
N GLY A 114 -7.43 -0.09 -17.46
CA GLY A 114 -7.85 1.24 -17.95
C GLY A 114 -7.64 1.39 -19.46
N PHE A 115 -6.46 1.02 -19.96
CA PHE A 115 -6.18 1.01 -21.40
C PHE A 115 -7.12 0.06 -22.16
N ALA A 116 -7.34 -1.15 -21.63
CA ALA A 116 -8.26 -2.11 -22.24
C ALA A 116 -9.69 -1.57 -22.37
N MET A 117 -10.20 -0.92 -21.32
CA MET A 117 -11.54 -0.33 -21.34
C MET A 117 -11.64 0.83 -22.33
N MET A 118 -10.59 1.64 -22.42
CA MET A 118 -10.60 2.85 -23.24
C MET A 118 -10.44 2.55 -24.72
N ILE A 119 -9.51 1.67 -25.10
CA ILE A 119 -9.34 1.25 -26.49
C ILE A 119 -10.61 0.52 -26.96
N SER A 120 -11.18 -0.34 -26.11
CA SER A 120 -12.45 -1.02 -26.40
C SER A 120 -13.58 -0.01 -26.66
N TRP A 121 -13.69 1.01 -25.82
CA TRP A 121 -14.68 2.08 -25.99
C TRP A 121 -14.46 2.90 -27.27
N TRP A 122 -13.24 3.34 -27.55
CA TRP A 122 -12.94 4.07 -28.80
C TRP A 122 -13.20 3.21 -30.05
N ALA A 123 -12.86 1.92 -30.01
CA ALA A 123 -13.14 0.99 -31.09
C ALA A 123 -14.65 0.79 -31.30
N GLU A 124 -15.45 0.83 -30.23
CA GLU A 124 -16.91 0.78 -30.27
C GLU A 124 -17.49 2.03 -30.93
N LEU A 125 -16.95 3.21 -30.63
CA LEU A 125 -17.35 4.46 -31.30
C LEU A 125 -17.01 4.46 -32.80
N ALA A 126 -15.83 3.95 -33.17
CA ALA A 126 -15.37 3.93 -34.55
C ALA A 126 -16.01 2.79 -35.38
N THR A 127 -16.19 1.61 -34.79
CA THR A 127 -16.63 0.38 -35.45
C THR A 127 -17.54 -0.47 -34.54
N PRO A 128 -18.82 -0.09 -34.38
CA PRO A 128 -19.72 -0.67 -33.37
C PRO A 128 -19.89 -2.20 -33.45
N TYR A 129 -19.79 -2.77 -34.66
CA TYR A 129 -20.02 -4.19 -34.91
C TYR A 129 -18.74 -5.04 -34.92
N ARG A 130 -17.56 -4.45 -34.68
CA ARG A 130 -16.26 -5.14 -34.68
C ARG A 130 -15.35 -4.76 -33.52
N ALA A 131 -15.83 -3.94 -32.59
CA ALA A 131 -15.04 -3.49 -31.46
C ALA A 131 -14.68 -4.69 -30.56
N PRO A 132 -13.40 -4.85 -30.19
CA PRO A 132 -13.01 -5.88 -29.23
C PRO A 132 -13.55 -5.52 -27.86
N THR A 133 -14.02 -6.53 -27.12
CA THR A 133 -14.41 -6.37 -25.73
C THR A 133 -13.20 -6.09 -24.84
N THR A 134 -13.39 -5.48 -23.67
CA THR A 134 -12.30 -5.28 -22.69
C THR A 134 -11.61 -6.61 -22.32
N THR A 135 -12.37 -7.71 -22.25
CA THR A 135 -11.81 -9.04 -22.00
C THR A 135 -10.93 -9.50 -23.15
N GLU A 136 -11.37 -9.38 -24.41
CA GLU A 136 -10.54 -9.69 -25.57
C GLU A 136 -9.27 -8.83 -25.63
N MET A 137 -9.36 -7.57 -25.21
CA MET A 137 -8.18 -6.72 -25.10
C MET A 137 -7.16 -7.30 -24.12
N LEU A 138 -7.62 -7.78 -22.96
CA LEU A 138 -6.76 -8.34 -21.92
C LEU A 138 -6.25 -9.76 -22.23
N THR A 139 -6.96 -10.56 -23.02
CA THR A 139 -6.59 -11.95 -23.31
C THR A 139 -5.92 -12.12 -24.68
N THR A 140 -6.46 -11.49 -25.71
CA THR A 140 -6.07 -11.69 -27.11
C THR A 140 -5.15 -10.59 -27.60
N HIS A 141 -5.41 -9.33 -27.20
CA HIS A 141 -4.61 -8.16 -27.57
C HIS A 141 -3.68 -7.67 -26.46
N PHE A 142 -3.31 -8.56 -25.53
CA PHE A 142 -2.46 -8.20 -24.40
C PHE A 142 -1.11 -7.58 -24.83
N SER A 143 -0.52 -8.06 -25.93
CA SER A 143 0.72 -7.50 -26.46
C SER A 143 0.56 -6.05 -26.92
N ASP A 144 -0.61 -5.70 -27.47
CA ASP A 144 -0.92 -4.36 -27.93
C ASP A 144 -1.10 -3.44 -26.72
N LEU A 145 -1.83 -3.90 -25.69
CA LEU A 145 -1.96 -3.20 -24.41
C LEU A 145 -0.61 -2.96 -23.74
N PHE A 146 0.25 -3.99 -23.70
CA PHE A 146 1.57 -3.88 -23.11
C PHE A 146 2.46 -2.90 -23.89
N THR A 147 2.30 -2.83 -25.21
CA THR A 147 3.01 -1.88 -26.05
C THR A 147 2.52 -0.45 -25.81
N ALA A 148 1.20 -0.23 -25.74
CA ALA A 148 0.61 1.06 -25.41
C ALA A 148 1.04 1.52 -24.00
N TRP A 149 0.99 0.62 -23.01
CA TRP A 149 1.45 0.91 -21.65
C TRP A 149 2.92 1.34 -21.61
N LYS A 150 3.80 0.64 -22.32
CA LYS A 150 5.22 1.04 -22.41
C LYS A 150 5.42 2.38 -23.11
N ALA A 151 4.61 2.69 -24.12
CA ALA A 151 4.71 3.94 -24.86
C ALA A 151 4.30 5.13 -23.99
N GLU A 152 3.30 4.94 -23.12
CA GLU A 152 2.84 5.96 -22.18
C GLU A 152 3.73 6.08 -20.94
N LEU A 153 4.54 5.05 -20.63
CA LEU A 153 5.35 4.98 -19.42
C LEU A 153 6.40 6.12 -19.38
N GLY A 154 6.05 7.21 -18.69
CA GLY A 154 6.91 8.36 -18.51
C GLY A 154 7.75 8.30 -17.22
N ALA A 155 8.66 9.27 -17.07
CA ALA A 155 9.45 9.43 -15.85
C ALA A 155 8.58 9.71 -14.61
N MET A 156 7.46 10.43 -14.81
CA MET A 156 6.52 10.73 -13.73
C MET A 156 5.75 9.48 -13.29
N ASP A 157 5.35 8.61 -14.21
CA ASP A 157 4.69 7.34 -13.86
C ASP A 157 5.63 6.45 -13.07
N LEU A 158 6.90 6.34 -13.49
CA LEU A 158 7.92 5.60 -12.73
C LEU A 158 8.09 6.14 -11.32
N LEU A 159 8.02 7.46 -11.12
CA LEU A 159 8.02 8.07 -9.79
C LEU A 159 6.81 7.61 -8.98
N PHE A 160 5.60 7.63 -9.56
CA PHE A 160 4.39 7.18 -8.87
C PHE A 160 4.38 5.67 -8.57
N TYR A 161 4.94 4.84 -9.45
CA TYR A 161 5.21 3.43 -9.15
C TYR A 161 6.13 3.30 -7.94
N GLY A 162 7.23 4.06 -7.93
CA GLY A 162 8.16 4.09 -6.79
C GLY A 162 7.47 4.49 -5.49
N ILE A 163 6.63 5.54 -5.52
CA ILE A 163 5.86 5.99 -4.35
C ILE A 163 4.85 4.94 -3.92
N ALA A 164 4.08 4.36 -4.85
CA ALA A 164 3.11 3.31 -4.54
C ALA A 164 3.77 2.08 -3.88
N GLY A 165 4.92 1.66 -4.41
CA GLY A 165 5.73 0.59 -3.80
C GLY A 165 6.24 0.97 -2.41
N TYR A 166 6.74 2.21 -2.24
CA TYR A 166 7.18 2.73 -0.96
C TYR A 166 6.04 2.78 0.07
N GLU A 167 4.85 3.26 -0.30
CA GLU A 167 3.68 3.30 0.56
C GLU A 167 3.22 1.88 0.93
N GLY A 168 3.20 0.96 -0.03
CA GLY A 168 2.94 -0.46 0.21
C GLY A 168 3.87 -1.02 1.29
N PHE A 169 5.16 -0.71 1.23
CA PHE A 169 6.12 -1.09 2.27
C PHE A 169 5.90 -0.37 3.61
N ALA A 170 5.87 0.96 3.58
CA ALA A 170 5.88 1.80 4.76
C ALA A 170 4.60 1.63 5.59
N ILE A 171 3.45 1.53 4.95
CA ILE A 171 2.17 1.32 5.61
C ILE A 171 2.08 -0.11 6.13
N THR A 172 2.49 -1.11 5.35
CA THR A 172 2.55 -2.49 5.87
C THR A 172 3.40 -2.55 7.13
N LYS A 173 4.63 -2.01 7.09
CA LYS A 173 5.55 -2.01 8.22
C LYS A 173 4.96 -1.31 9.46
N LYS A 174 4.34 -0.14 9.27
CA LYS A 174 3.73 0.64 10.37
C LYS A 174 2.52 -0.07 10.98
N VAL A 175 1.72 -0.76 10.17
CA VAL A 175 0.49 -1.43 10.63
C VAL A 175 0.78 -2.84 11.17
N SER A 176 1.85 -3.48 10.71
CA SER A 176 2.30 -4.80 11.17
C SER A 176 3.05 -4.78 12.51
N ALA A 177 3.55 -3.60 12.92
CA ALA A 177 4.31 -3.39 14.15
C ALA A 177 3.37 -3.24 15.35
#